data_AF-A0AAV1ZF81-F1
#
_entry.id   AF-A0AAV1ZF81-F1
#
_cell.length_a   1.000
_cell.length_b   1.000
_cell.length_c   1.000
_cell.angle_alpha   90.00
_cell.angle_beta   90.00
_cell.angle_gamma   90.00
#
_symmetry.space_group_name_H-M   'P 1'
#
loop_
_entity.id
_entity.type
_entity.pdbx_description
1 polymer ?
#
loop_
_entity_poly.entity_id
_entity_poly.type
_entity_poly.pdbx_seq_one_letter_code
_entity_poly.pdbx_strand_id
1 'polypeptide(L)'
;MEALEDRMLGNIFQNSSVHDSEFHTLYFKAGRKLLEFEDKSNAEYLNRYYKIFRNYFNVFFIIHLNPDHPDHDSDTVKLLKESLYYRIIYVLKNSPILSSAVAFHFQNVLKEDFSYTKRIIKKEIIKICSVGGGAASDVVAVVKILDSLANAMDKQLDFRITVLDSDVNWKITCLTVLSCLKNFHGATWKINFVQVDISDRKNYSTEVIKSIQEADIILMAMLLLDFKNTNLDPMETTKNVSELMKCKSMFFLLDYSLIEYIRYCFGLSGETKNLHLIYENLSDIHVSVEAENFFERYKKHFTNLRCNSYIPVFVRAWVKTSTREISGTSRDLLHRYKKSIEIHDLKPIFLELGFFENWLIKYANRKRKAVQSERFIKEILQEKRQRRIFFMNKLSESKERLESARKKLIGEDVGEQHGTDEIDEEAWEKFVGQKKECSQVKRYAYESLIFDKELPDFFNK
;
A
#
# COMPACT_ATOMS: atom_id res chain seq x y z
N MET A 1 21.27 -14.19 -24.84
CA MET A 1 21.13 -12.80 -24.37
C MET A 1 20.02 -12.70 -23.33
N GLU A 2 18.81 -13.20 -23.60
CA GLU A 2 17.68 -13.21 -22.63
C GLU A 2 18.00 -13.86 -21.29
N ALA A 3 18.61 -15.05 -21.26
CA ALA A 3 18.97 -15.72 -19.99
C ALA A 3 20.04 -14.99 -19.16
N LEU A 4 20.84 -14.12 -19.79
CA LEU A 4 21.83 -13.27 -19.10
C LEU A 4 21.17 -12.01 -18.55
N GLU A 5 20.24 -11.43 -19.32
CA GLU A 5 19.38 -10.34 -18.86
C GLU A 5 18.52 -10.80 -17.68
N ASP A 6 17.84 -11.95 -17.74
CA ASP A 6 17.01 -12.48 -16.65
C ASP A 6 17.80 -12.74 -15.35
N ARG A 7 19.06 -13.20 -15.45
CA ARG A 7 19.95 -13.35 -14.28
C ARG A 7 20.40 -12.01 -13.71
N MET A 8 20.76 -11.05 -14.55
CA MET A 8 21.07 -9.69 -14.09
C MET A 8 19.84 -9.03 -13.47
N LEU A 9 18.66 -9.32 -13.99
CA LEU A 9 17.37 -8.80 -13.53
C LEU A 9 16.96 -9.32 -12.15
N GLY A 10 17.06 -10.63 -11.96
CA GLY A 10 16.87 -11.24 -10.64
C GLY A 10 17.79 -10.61 -9.60
N ASN A 11 19.06 -10.38 -9.95
CA ASN A 11 20.04 -9.77 -9.05
C ASN A 11 19.77 -8.28 -8.77
N ILE A 12 19.37 -7.49 -9.78
CA ILE A 12 19.05 -6.07 -9.59
C ILE A 12 17.88 -5.91 -8.62
N PHE A 13 16.78 -6.64 -8.82
CA PHE A 13 15.60 -6.53 -7.95
C PHE A 13 15.81 -7.17 -6.56
N GLN A 14 16.68 -8.17 -6.42
CA GLN A 14 17.07 -8.71 -5.12
C GLN A 14 17.93 -7.72 -4.31
N ASN A 15 18.85 -7.01 -4.98
CA ASN A 15 19.73 -6.03 -4.35
C ASN A 15 19.06 -4.66 -4.14
N SER A 16 18.01 -4.34 -4.89
CA SER A 16 17.32 -3.04 -4.83
C SER A 16 16.18 -2.98 -3.80
N SER A 17 15.99 -4.01 -2.96
CA SER A 17 14.86 -4.07 -2.04
C SER A 17 14.95 -2.98 -0.97
N VAL A 18 13.89 -2.17 -0.83
CA VAL A 18 13.79 -1.15 0.22
C VAL A 18 13.26 -1.83 1.47
N HIS A 19 14.02 -1.77 2.57
CA HIS A 19 13.59 -2.38 3.83
C HIS A 19 12.55 -1.51 4.54
N ASP A 20 11.51 -2.13 5.10
CA ASP A 20 10.45 -1.46 5.89
C ASP A 20 11.00 -0.52 6.97
N SER A 21 12.10 -0.91 7.61
CA SER A 21 12.76 -0.11 8.66
C SER A 21 13.22 1.27 8.18
N GLU A 22 13.48 1.43 6.88
CA GLU A 22 13.83 2.72 6.28
C GLU A 22 12.63 3.67 6.20
N PHE A 23 11.44 3.17 5.85
CA PHE A 23 10.22 3.97 5.85
C PHE A 23 9.89 4.44 7.26
N HIS A 24 9.94 3.54 8.23
CA HIS A 24 9.76 3.85 9.65
C HIS A 24 10.73 4.96 10.13
N THR A 25 12.02 4.83 9.80
CA THR A 25 13.02 5.84 10.18
C THR A 25 12.77 7.19 9.51
N LEU A 26 12.39 7.19 8.23
CA LEU A 26 12.07 8.39 7.47
C LEU A 26 10.87 9.14 8.07
N TYR A 27 9.76 8.44 8.33
CA TYR A 27 8.57 9.08 8.88
C TYR A 27 8.73 9.51 10.33
N PHE A 28 9.55 8.81 11.12
CA PHE A 28 9.93 9.31 12.43
C PHE A 28 10.70 10.63 12.35
N LYS A 29 11.67 10.72 11.44
CA LYS A 29 12.41 11.97 11.19
C LYS A 29 11.47 13.09 10.72
N ALA A 30 10.52 12.79 9.83
CA ALA A 30 9.53 13.75 9.37
C ALA A 30 8.61 14.22 10.52
N GLY A 31 8.05 13.30 11.31
CA GLY A 31 7.22 13.62 12.46
C GLY A 31 7.94 14.47 13.51
N ARG A 32 9.23 14.21 13.75
CA ARG A 32 10.07 15.07 14.60
C ARG A 32 10.21 16.49 14.06
N LYS A 33 10.54 16.64 12.77
CA LYS A 33 10.62 17.96 12.14
C LYS A 33 9.28 18.71 12.18
N LEU A 34 8.17 18.00 12.00
CA LEU A 34 6.84 18.61 12.09
C LEU A 34 6.54 19.15 13.49
N LEU A 35 6.98 18.45 14.55
CA LEU A 35 6.88 18.97 15.92
C LEU A 35 7.80 20.20 16.13
N GLU A 36 8.93 20.29 15.46
CA GLU A 36 9.81 21.46 15.56
C GLU A 36 9.18 22.74 14.97
N PHE A 37 8.13 22.64 14.13
CA PHE A 37 7.43 23.81 13.58
C PHE A 37 6.46 24.49 14.56
N GLU A 38 6.03 23.83 15.62
CA GLU A 38 5.18 24.44 16.64
C GLU A 38 6.03 24.71 17.90
N ASP A 39 6.33 25.97 18.19
CA ASP A 39 7.13 26.45 19.34
C ASP A 39 6.69 25.91 20.71
N LYS A 40 5.44 25.45 20.83
CA LYS A 40 4.84 24.90 22.06
C LYS A 40 4.68 23.37 22.04
N SER A 41 4.99 22.72 20.93
CA SER A 41 4.67 21.32 20.75
C SER A 41 5.81 20.43 21.22
N ASN A 42 5.47 19.52 22.14
CA ASN A 42 6.37 18.49 22.62
C ASN A 42 5.67 17.12 22.57
N ALA A 43 6.43 16.07 22.86
CA ALA A 43 5.93 14.69 22.92
C ALA A 43 4.72 14.51 23.86
N GLU A 44 4.61 15.33 24.91
CA GLU A 44 3.52 15.27 25.88
C GLU A 44 2.20 15.76 25.28
N TYR A 45 2.22 16.88 24.56
CA TYR A 45 1.05 17.39 23.84
C TYR A 45 0.56 16.40 22.77
N LEU A 46 1.47 15.84 21.97
CA LEU A 46 1.11 14.84 20.97
C LEU A 46 0.44 13.61 21.60
N ASN A 47 0.91 13.16 22.78
CA ASN A 47 0.27 12.06 23.51
C ASN A 47 -1.12 12.44 24.02
N ARG A 48 -1.31 13.68 24.52
CA ARG A 48 -2.62 14.18 24.94
C ARG A 48 -3.59 14.24 23.76
N TYR A 49 -3.16 14.84 22.65
CA TYR A 49 -3.92 14.88 21.42
C TYR A 49 -4.23 13.47 20.93
N TYR A 50 -3.28 12.55 20.90
CA TYR A 50 -3.55 11.18 20.45
C TYR A 50 -4.64 10.48 21.28
N LYS A 51 -4.68 10.69 22.60
CA LYS A 51 -5.78 10.19 23.45
C LYS A 51 -7.12 10.81 23.06
N ILE A 52 -7.14 12.12 22.82
CA ILE A 52 -8.33 12.84 22.32
C ILE A 52 -8.73 12.26 20.96
N PHE A 53 -7.81 12.19 20.00
CA PHE A 53 -8.05 11.64 18.67
C PHE A 53 -8.63 10.23 18.73
N ARG A 54 -8.12 9.34 19.60
CA ARG A 54 -8.68 7.98 19.74
C ARG A 54 -10.12 7.94 20.25
N ASN A 55 -10.60 8.97 20.94
CA ASN A 55 -11.98 9.06 21.40
C ASN A 55 -12.93 9.47 20.26
N TYR A 56 -12.47 10.41 19.42
CA TYR A 56 -13.27 10.95 18.31
C TYR A 56 -13.12 10.14 17.02
N PHE A 57 -11.99 9.45 16.85
CA PHE A 57 -11.56 8.90 15.58
C PHE A 57 -11.02 7.48 15.69
N ASN A 58 -11.48 6.62 14.79
CA ASN A 58 -10.78 5.39 14.47
C ASN A 58 -9.63 5.73 13.51
N VAL A 59 -8.41 5.83 14.02
CA VAL A 59 -7.23 6.19 13.23
C VAL A 59 -6.69 4.96 12.48
N PHE A 60 -7.49 4.36 11.61
CA PHE A 60 -7.08 3.24 10.75
C PHE A 60 -7.19 3.63 9.28
N PHE A 61 -6.10 4.21 8.74
CA PHE A 61 -5.91 4.67 7.35
C PHE A 61 -6.83 5.78 6.86
N ILE A 62 -8.11 5.75 7.20
CA ILE A 62 -8.99 6.91 7.27
C ILE A 62 -9.25 7.19 8.73
N ILE A 63 -9.17 8.47 9.10
CA ILE A 63 -9.67 8.92 10.38
C ILE A 63 -11.19 9.01 10.26
N HIS A 64 -11.85 7.85 10.45
CA HIS A 64 -13.30 7.80 10.57
C HIS A 64 -13.68 8.39 11.91
N LEU A 65 -14.56 9.38 11.89
CA LEU A 65 -15.32 9.74 13.08
C LEU A 65 -16.05 8.50 13.56
N ASN A 66 -16.00 8.22 14.85
CA ASN A 66 -16.82 7.15 15.40
C ASN A 66 -18.30 7.56 15.19
N PRO A 67 -19.08 6.85 14.36
CA PRO A 67 -20.45 7.26 14.02
C PRO A 67 -21.37 7.31 15.25
N ASP A 68 -21.01 6.58 16.31
CA ASP A 68 -21.71 6.58 17.60
C ASP A 68 -21.27 7.73 18.53
N HIS A 69 -20.33 8.59 18.10
CA HIS A 69 -19.88 9.72 18.91
C HIS A 69 -20.88 10.88 18.77
N PRO A 70 -21.50 11.36 19.88
CA PRO A 70 -22.58 12.35 19.84
C PRO A 70 -22.16 13.69 19.19
N ASP A 71 -20.86 14.00 19.21
CA ASP A 71 -20.29 15.25 18.70
C ASP A 71 -19.67 15.15 17.27
N HIS A 72 -20.12 14.21 16.42
CA HIS A 72 -19.50 13.94 15.12
C HIS A 72 -19.38 15.16 14.18
N ASP A 73 -20.33 16.10 14.28
CA ASP A 73 -20.36 17.35 13.49
C ASP A 73 -19.91 18.59 14.27
N SER A 74 -19.36 18.42 15.48
CA SER A 74 -18.94 19.53 16.33
C SER A 74 -17.77 20.32 15.72
N ASP A 75 -17.71 21.61 16.01
CA ASP A 75 -16.57 22.46 15.64
C ASP A 75 -15.25 21.94 16.22
N THR A 76 -15.31 21.24 17.36
CA THR A 76 -14.17 20.53 17.97
C THR A 76 -13.56 19.49 17.03
N VAL A 77 -14.39 18.69 16.36
CA VAL A 77 -13.93 17.67 15.41
C VAL A 77 -13.26 18.30 14.18
N LYS A 78 -13.84 19.39 13.67
CA LYS A 78 -13.27 20.15 12.54
C LYS A 78 -11.90 20.72 12.91
N LEU A 79 -11.82 21.40 14.06
CA LEU A 79 -10.57 21.94 14.60
C LEU A 79 -9.50 20.86 14.82
N LEU A 80 -9.90 19.67 15.30
CA LEU A 80 -8.98 18.55 15.47
C LEU A 80 -8.45 18.05 14.12
N LYS A 81 -9.30 17.89 13.09
CA LYS A 81 -8.86 17.48 11.74
C LYS A 81 -7.91 18.51 11.10
N GLU A 82 -8.15 19.79 11.32
CA GLU A 82 -7.33 20.88 10.78
C GLU A 82 -5.97 21.02 11.51
N SER A 83 -5.81 20.44 12.71
CA SER A 83 -4.60 20.56 13.51
C SER A 83 -3.37 19.87 12.91
N LEU A 84 -2.17 20.38 13.20
CA LEU A 84 -0.92 19.74 12.79
C LEU A 84 -0.73 18.36 13.46
N TYR A 85 -1.22 18.21 14.70
CA TYR A 85 -1.19 16.95 15.43
C TYR A 85 -1.92 15.81 14.71
N TYR A 86 -3.04 16.10 14.06
CA TYR A 86 -3.75 15.12 13.23
C TYR A 86 -2.83 14.56 12.14
N ARG A 87 -2.16 15.46 11.40
CA ARG A 87 -1.24 15.09 10.32
C ARG A 87 0.00 14.37 10.83
N ILE A 88 0.56 14.78 11.97
CA ILE A 88 1.70 14.08 12.61
C ILE A 88 1.31 12.65 13.01
N ILE A 89 0.13 12.48 13.64
CA ILE A 89 -0.38 11.16 14.02
C ILE A 89 -0.57 10.29 12.79
N TYR A 90 -1.17 10.83 11.72
CA TYR A 90 -1.34 10.11 10.47
C TYR A 90 0.01 9.68 9.89
N VAL A 91 0.97 10.60 9.77
CA VAL A 91 2.31 10.33 9.24
C VAL A 91 3.02 9.24 10.03
N LEU A 92 2.99 9.28 11.35
CA LEU A 92 3.69 8.29 12.16
C LEU A 92 2.96 6.94 12.21
N LYS A 93 1.63 6.94 12.13
CA LYS A 93 0.82 5.73 12.28
C LYS A 93 0.59 4.97 10.97
N ASN A 94 0.31 5.69 9.88
CA ASN A 94 -0.19 5.12 8.62
C ASN A 94 0.87 5.14 7.51
N SER A 95 1.64 6.22 7.37
CA SER A 95 2.55 6.36 6.23
C SER A 95 3.64 5.28 6.10
N PRO A 96 4.22 4.71 7.18
CA PRO A 96 5.23 3.65 7.04
C PRO A 96 4.72 2.41 6.32
N ILE A 97 3.57 1.87 6.76
CA ILE A 97 2.95 0.69 6.18
C ILE A 97 2.37 0.98 4.79
N LEU A 98 1.85 2.20 4.55
CA LEU A 98 1.40 2.62 3.22
C LEU A 98 2.57 2.68 2.23
N SER A 99 3.69 3.31 2.59
CA SER A 99 4.88 3.31 1.75
C SER A 99 5.44 1.92 1.53
N SER A 100 5.43 1.06 2.55
CA SER A 100 5.83 -0.33 2.42
C SER A 100 4.95 -1.10 1.42
N ALA A 101 3.62 -0.92 1.49
CA ALA A 101 2.67 -1.54 0.57
C ALA A 101 2.86 -1.03 -0.88
N VAL A 102 2.92 0.28 -1.06
CA VAL A 102 3.19 0.89 -2.37
C VAL A 102 4.52 0.40 -2.91
N ALA A 103 5.55 0.32 -2.07
CA ALA A 103 6.86 -0.12 -2.50
C ALA A 103 6.85 -1.57 -2.99
N PHE A 104 6.29 -2.47 -2.18
CA PHE A 104 6.18 -3.89 -2.54
C PHE A 104 5.45 -4.08 -3.88
N HIS A 105 4.28 -3.47 -4.03
CA HIS A 105 3.50 -3.63 -5.25
C HIS A 105 4.11 -2.93 -6.45
N PHE A 106 4.66 -1.73 -6.28
CA PHE A 106 5.33 -1.01 -7.37
C PHE A 106 6.56 -1.77 -7.87
N GLN A 107 7.34 -2.41 -6.99
CA GLN A 107 8.43 -3.29 -7.43
C GLN A 107 7.93 -4.46 -8.28
N ASN A 108 6.79 -5.04 -7.93
CA ASN A 108 6.20 -6.12 -8.74
C ASN A 108 5.74 -5.61 -10.10
N VAL A 109 5.13 -4.42 -10.18
CA VAL A 109 4.80 -3.75 -11.44
C VAL A 109 6.04 -3.60 -12.34
N LEU A 110 7.15 -3.13 -11.78
CA LEU A 110 8.40 -2.93 -12.53
C LEU A 110 9.05 -4.25 -13.00
N LYS A 111 8.76 -5.37 -12.33
CA LYS A 111 9.17 -6.72 -12.75
C LYS A 111 8.28 -7.26 -13.87
N GLU A 112 6.99 -6.95 -13.88
CA GLU A 112 6.07 -7.34 -14.96
C GLU A 112 6.43 -6.67 -16.28
N ASP A 113 6.73 -5.37 -16.26
CA ASP A 113 7.13 -4.62 -17.46
C ASP A 113 8.52 -4.00 -17.27
N PHE A 114 9.55 -4.82 -17.47
CA PHE A 114 10.91 -4.32 -17.36
C PHE A 114 11.28 -3.33 -18.48
N SER A 115 10.59 -3.41 -19.63
CA SER A 115 10.79 -2.46 -20.73
C SER A 115 10.43 -1.04 -20.30
N TYR A 116 9.33 -0.90 -19.55
CA TYR A 116 8.90 0.33 -18.92
C TYR A 116 9.96 0.83 -17.92
N THR A 117 10.46 -0.06 -17.06
CA THR A 117 11.50 0.24 -16.07
C THR A 117 12.78 0.79 -16.72
N LYS A 118 13.34 0.08 -17.72
CA LYS A 118 14.51 0.54 -18.48
C LYS A 118 14.28 1.92 -19.08
N ARG A 119 13.09 2.15 -19.66
CA ARG A 119 12.75 3.42 -20.31
C ARG A 119 12.67 4.57 -19.32
N ILE A 120 12.09 4.36 -18.14
CA ILE A 120 11.96 5.42 -17.14
C ILE A 120 13.31 5.80 -16.54
N ILE A 121 14.16 4.80 -16.24
CA ILE A 121 15.52 5.03 -15.72
C ILE A 121 16.39 5.74 -16.77
N LYS A 122 16.16 5.52 -18.07
CA LYS A 122 16.87 6.22 -19.16
C LYS A 122 16.52 7.70 -19.30
N LYS A 123 15.39 8.18 -18.76
CA LYS A 123 14.98 9.59 -18.90
C LYS A 123 15.79 10.56 -18.05
N GLU A 124 16.46 10.05 -17.01
CA GLU A 124 17.18 10.83 -15.98
C GLU A 124 16.28 11.75 -15.15
N ILE A 125 15.43 12.57 -15.78
CA ILE A 125 14.38 13.35 -15.14
C ILE A 125 13.08 12.54 -15.13
N ILE A 126 12.54 12.27 -13.95
CA ILE A 126 11.28 11.57 -13.75
C ILE A 126 10.27 12.50 -13.11
N LYS A 127 9.13 12.69 -13.80
CA LYS A 127 8.00 13.48 -13.29
C LYS A 127 6.97 12.55 -12.64
N ILE A 128 6.64 12.79 -11.38
CA ILE A 128 5.65 12.03 -10.61
C ILE A 128 4.52 12.98 -10.20
N CYS A 129 3.29 12.58 -10.47
CA CYS A 129 2.09 13.27 -10.01
C CYS A 129 1.35 12.37 -9.03
N SER A 130 1.18 12.80 -7.77
CA SER A 130 0.42 12.07 -6.76
C SER A 130 -0.92 12.76 -6.53
N VAL A 131 -2.01 12.00 -6.67
CA VAL A 131 -3.40 12.46 -6.51
C VAL A 131 -3.91 12.00 -5.15
N GLY A 132 -4.38 12.94 -4.32
CA GLY A 132 -4.70 12.69 -2.92
C GLY A 132 -3.45 12.39 -2.08
N GLY A 133 -2.31 12.97 -2.47
CA GLY A 133 -1.01 12.55 -1.98
C GLY A 133 -0.75 12.91 -0.52
N GLY A 134 -1.37 13.96 0.03
CA GLY A 134 -1.31 14.40 1.42
C GLY A 134 0.04 14.21 2.11
N ALA A 135 0.20 13.07 2.79
CA ALA A 135 1.41 12.64 3.50
C ALA A 135 2.60 12.19 2.62
N ALA A 136 2.45 12.20 1.29
CA ALA A 136 3.38 11.76 0.26
C ALA A 136 3.87 10.31 0.39
N SER A 137 3.02 9.42 0.93
CA SER A 137 3.43 8.05 1.28
C SER A 137 3.77 7.20 0.05
N ASP A 138 3.00 7.36 -1.00
CA ASP A 138 3.17 6.77 -2.32
C ASP A 138 4.41 7.30 -3.04
N VAL A 139 4.62 8.62 -3.03
CA VAL A 139 5.78 9.26 -3.66
C VAL A 139 7.08 8.79 -3.00
N VAL A 140 7.13 8.76 -1.66
CA VAL A 140 8.31 8.28 -0.91
C VAL A 140 8.70 6.87 -1.32
N ALA A 141 7.70 5.98 -1.47
CA ALA A 141 7.92 4.60 -1.87
C ALA A 141 8.50 4.49 -3.29
N VAL A 142 7.86 5.16 -4.25
CA VAL A 142 8.26 5.13 -5.67
C VAL A 142 9.64 5.75 -5.88
N VAL A 143 9.93 6.90 -5.25
CA VAL A 143 11.25 7.53 -5.32
C VAL A 143 12.32 6.59 -4.77
N LYS A 144 12.12 5.98 -3.59
CA LYS A 144 13.10 5.05 -3.02
C LYS A 144 13.39 3.85 -3.91
N ILE A 145 12.38 3.29 -4.56
CA ILE A 145 12.56 2.15 -5.47
C ILE A 145 13.32 2.54 -6.73
N LEU A 146 12.89 3.61 -7.39
CA LEU A 146 13.53 4.05 -8.63
C LEU A 146 14.97 4.51 -8.38
N ASP A 147 15.22 5.19 -7.27
CA ASP A 147 16.57 5.58 -6.85
C ASP A 147 17.45 4.37 -6.58
N SER A 148 16.93 3.37 -5.85
CA SER A 148 17.62 2.10 -5.59
C SER A 148 17.96 1.34 -6.88
N LEU A 149 17.00 1.22 -7.79
CA LEU A 149 17.20 0.58 -9.10
C LEU A 149 18.19 1.34 -9.98
N ALA A 150 18.11 2.67 -10.02
CA ALA A 150 19.03 3.50 -10.80
C ALA A 150 20.45 3.43 -10.25
N ASN A 151 20.63 3.45 -8.92
CA ASN A 151 21.93 3.27 -8.28
C ASN A 151 22.54 1.90 -8.62
N ALA A 152 21.74 0.83 -8.66
CA ALA A 152 22.19 -0.49 -9.09
C ALA A 152 22.57 -0.55 -10.60
N MET A 153 22.21 0.47 -11.36
CA MET A 153 22.55 0.65 -12.78
C MET A 153 23.56 1.79 -12.98
N ASP A 154 24.24 2.25 -11.92
CA ASP A 154 25.20 3.36 -11.92
C ASP A 154 24.62 4.66 -12.51
N LYS A 155 23.35 4.95 -12.19
CA LYS A 155 22.63 6.14 -12.66
C LYS A 155 22.08 6.95 -11.49
N GLN A 156 22.05 8.26 -11.69
CA GLN A 156 21.39 9.20 -10.81
C GLN A 156 20.12 9.74 -11.47
N LEU A 157 19.02 9.81 -10.71
CA LEU A 157 17.74 10.32 -11.20
C LEU A 157 17.42 11.68 -10.58
N ASP A 158 16.87 12.58 -11.38
CA ASP A 158 16.26 13.84 -10.94
C ASP A 158 14.74 13.68 -10.86
N PHE A 159 14.18 13.80 -9.65
CA PHE A 159 12.74 13.66 -9.43
C PHE A 159 12.04 15.02 -9.39
N ARG A 160 10.93 15.13 -10.12
CA ARG A 160 10.02 16.29 -10.11
C ARG A 160 8.66 15.83 -9.62
N ILE A 161 8.23 16.35 -8.49
CA ILE A 161 7.04 15.87 -7.80
C ILE A 161 5.97 16.96 -7.88
N THR A 162 4.77 16.59 -8.32
CA THR A 162 3.56 17.36 -8.03
C THR A 162 2.65 16.53 -7.14
N VAL A 163 2.16 17.13 -6.05
CA VAL A 163 1.11 16.58 -5.21
C VAL A 163 -0.15 17.40 -5.40
N LEU A 164 -1.23 16.72 -5.78
CA LEU A 164 -2.58 17.27 -5.93
C LEU A 164 -3.40 16.81 -4.74
N ASP A 165 -3.97 17.74 -3.98
CA ASP A 165 -4.75 17.43 -2.78
C ASP A 165 -5.87 18.46 -2.58
N SER A 166 -7.02 18.06 -2.04
CA SER A 166 -8.12 18.99 -1.77
C SER A 166 -7.87 19.83 -0.51
N ASP A 167 -7.09 19.32 0.45
CA ASP A 167 -6.82 19.97 1.71
C ASP A 167 -5.41 20.60 1.74
N VAL A 168 -5.40 21.94 1.68
CA VAL A 168 -4.17 22.75 1.71
C VAL A 168 -3.34 22.56 2.98
N ASN A 169 -3.94 22.11 4.09
CA ASN A 169 -3.23 21.90 5.35
C ASN A 169 -2.18 20.79 5.24
N TRP A 170 -2.28 19.91 4.25
CA TRP A 170 -1.25 18.88 3.99
C TRP A 170 0.03 19.43 3.39
N LYS A 171 0.04 20.65 2.85
CA LYS A 171 1.20 21.22 2.16
C LYS A 171 2.49 21.16 2.99
N ILE A 172 2.46 21.64 4.24
CA ILE A 172 3.64 21.62 5.13
C ILE A 172 4.06 20.18 5.45
N THR A 173 3.10 19.29 5.68
CA THR A 173 3.37 17.88 5.97
C THR A 173 4.05 17.20 4.79
N CYS A 174 3.49 17.35 3.59
CA CYS A 174 4.02 16.84 2.33
C CYS A 174 5.47 17.29 2.12
N LEU A 175 5.72 18.60 2.16
CA LEU A 175 7.06 19.18 1.97
C LEU A 175 8.06 18.67 3.01
N THR A 176 7.63 18.57 4.27
CA THR A 176 8.49 18.10 5.37
C THR A 176 8.87 16.64 5.20
N VAL A 177 7.90 15.77 4.88
CA VAL A 177 8.15 14.35 4.61
C VAL A 177 9.12 14.20 3.43
N LEU A 178 8.83 14.83 2.30
CA LEU A 178 9.67 14.71 1.10
C LEU A 178 11.08 15.27 1.32
N SER A 179 11.24 16.35 2.10
CA SER A 179 12.56 16.89 2.47
C SER A 179 13.44 15.92 3.28
N CYS A 180 12.87 14.83 3.80
CA CYS A 180 13.61 13.79 4.50
C CYS A 180 14.28 12.79 3.56
N LEU A 181 13.90 12.76 2.28
CA LEU A 181 14.60 12.02 1.24
C LEU A 181 15.85 12.79 0.79
N LYS A 182 16.94 12.06 0.52
CA LYS A 182 18.21 12.65 0.05
C LYS A 182 18.02 13.48 -1.23
N ASN A 183 17.19 13.00 -2.16
CA ASN A 183 16.91 13.67 -3.44
C ASN A 183 16.28 15.06 -3.34
N PHE A 184 15.67 15.39 -2.19
CA PHE A 184 15.00 16.67 -1.96
C PHE A 184 15.64 17.47 -0.83
N HIS A 185 16.76 17.00 -0.26
CA HIS A 185 17.44 17.74 0.79
C HIS A 185 17.97 19.07 0.25
N GLY A 186 17.42 20.19 0.71
CA GLY A 186 17.75 21.53 0.19
C GLY A 186 17.22 21.81 -1.22
N ALA A 187 16.43 20.91 -1.80
CA ALA A 187 15.91 21.02 -3.17
C ALA A 187 14.37 20.98 -3.23
N THR A 188 13.71 21.64 -2.26
CA THR A 188 12.24 21.67 -2.16
C THR A 188 11.56 22.32 -3.37
N TRP A 189 12.28 23.14 -4.15
CA TRP A 189 11.83 23.68 -5.44
C TRP A 189 11.47 22.61 -6.49
N LYS A 190 11.87 21.35 -6.27
CA LYS A 190 11.48 20.21 -7.11
C LYS A 190 10.11 19.63 -6.76
N ILE A 191 9.48 20.14 -5.70
CA ILE A 191 8.20 19.67 -5.18
C ILE A 191 7.18 20.79 -5.37
N ASN A 192 6.09 20.47 -6.04
CA ASN A 192 4.94 21.33 -6.18
C ASN A 192 3.76 20.74 -5.41
N PHE A 193 2.99 21.59 -4.75
CA PHE A 193 1.76 21.20 -4.06
C PHE A 193 0.63 22.11 -4.54
N VAL A 194 -0.38 21.50 -5.16
CA VAL A 194 -1.50 22.22 -5.77
C VAL A 194 -2.78 21.80 -5.06
N GLN A 195 -3.49 22.77 -4.50
CA GLN A 195 -4.80 22.53 -3.92
C GLN A 195 -5.82 22.36 -5.05
N VAL A 196 -6.49 21.22 -5.11
CA VAL A 196 -7.53 20.95 -6.10
C VAL A 196 -8.46 19.84 -5.62
N ASP A 197 -9.77 20.02 -5.84
CA ASP A 197 -10.71 18.91 -5.81
C ASP A 197 -10.62 18.15 -7.14
N ILE A 198 -10.04 16.95 -7.10
CA ILE A 198 -9.80 16.15 -8.30
C ILE A 198 -11.10 15.56 -8.87
N SER A 199 -12.19 15.52 -8.10
CA SER A 199 -13.47 14.95 -8.53
C SER A 199 -14.21 15.84 -9.51
N ASP A 200 -13.99 17.16 -9.47
CA ASP A 200 -14.60 18.11 -10.39
C ASP A 200 -13.58 18.65 -11.40
N ARG A 201 -13.62 18.10 -12.63
CA ARG A 201 -12.76 18.53 -13.73
C ARG A 201 -12.89 20.01 -14.08
N LYS A 202 -14.03 20.66 -13.79
CA LYS A 202 -14.22 22.09 -14.09
C LYS A 202 -13.30 22.97 -13.26
N ASN A 203 -12.83 22.48 -12.11
CA ASN A 203 -11.92 23.19 -11.22
C ASN A 203 -10.44 22.96 -11.56
N TYR A 204 -10.14 22.22 -12.63
CA TYR A 204 -8.75 21.94 -12.99
C TYR A 204 -8.10 23.20 -13.57
N SER A 205 -7.16 23.75 -12.81
CA SER A 205 -6.29 24.81 -13.32
C SER A 205 -5.36 24.28 -14.42
N THR A 206 -4.77 25.19 -15.20
CA THR A 206 -3.74 24.84 -16.18
C THR A 206 -2.58 24.07 -15.55
N GLU A 207 -2.26 24.37 -14.29
CA GLU A 207 -1.20 23.69 -13.54
C GLU A 207 -1.55 22.25 -13.20
N VAL A 208 -2.79 21.96 -12.82
CA VAL A 208 -3.30 20.59 -12.58
C VAL A 208 -3.24 19.77 -13.86
N ILE A 209 -3.77 20.32 -14.95
CA ILE A 209 -3.79 19.68 -16.27
C ILE A 209 -2.36 19.34 -16.72
N LYS A 210 -1.46 20.32 -16.64
CA LYS A 210 -0.06 20.15 -17.04
C LYS A 210 0.66 19.12 -16.17
N SER A 211 0.38 19.09 -14.87
CA SER A 211 1.00 18.13 -13.94
C SER A 211 0.63 16.69 -14.29
N ILE A 212 -0.62 16.44 -14.67
CA ILE A 212 -1.07 15.10 -15.12
C ILE A 212 -0.51 14.77 -16.51
N GLN A 213 -0.58 15.71 -17.46
CA GLN A 213 -0.10 15.52 -18.83
C GLN A 213 1.40 15.24 -18.91
N GLU A 214 2.20 15.89 -18.07
CA GLU A 214 3.66 15.76 -18.12
C GLU A 214 4.20 14.62 -17.26
N ALA A 215 3.40 14.05 -16.35
CA ALA A 215 3.85 12.99 -15.45
C ALA A 215 4.25 11.72 -16.21
N ASP A 216 5.36 11.11 -15.78
CA ASP A 216 5.74 9.76 -16.19
C ASP A 216 5.02 8.70 -15.37
N ILE A 217 4.78 8.99 -14.08
CA ILE A 217 4.05 8.14 -13.15
C ILE A 217 2.98 8.99 -12.46
N ILE A 218 1.74 8.53 -12.53
CA ILE A 218 0.62 9.07 -11.78
C ILE A 218 0.29 8.07 -10.67
N LEU A 219 0.21 8.55 -9.43
CA LEU A 219 -0.05 7.76 -8.24
C LEU A 219 -1.40 8.15 -7.65
N MET A 220 -2.16 7.16 -7.19
CA MET A 220 -3.35 7.34 -6.38
C MET A 220 -3.34 6.28 -5.29
N ALA A 221 -3.24 6.70 -4.03
CA ALA A 221 -3.13 5.81 -2.89
C ALA A 221 -4.18 6.11 -1.82
N MET A 222 -5.06 5.14 -1.52
CA MET A 222 -6.09 5.21 -0.47
C MET A 222 -7.12 6.34 -0.65
N LEU A 223 -7.41 6.75 -1.89
CA LEU A 223 -8.30 7.88 -2.20
C LEU A 223 -9.73 7.44 -2.54
N LEU A 224 -9.93 6.25 -3.13
CA LEU A 224 -11.25 5.75 -3.51
C LEU A 224 -12.15 5.55 -2.30
N LEU A 225 -11.56 5.20 -1.16
CA LEU A 225 -12.30 5.09 0.09
C LEU A 225 -12.83 6.46 0.57
N ASP A 226 -12.12 7.56 0.32
CA ASP A 226 -12.63 8.91 0.60
C ASP A 226 -13.82 9.26 -0.31
N PHE A 227 -13.74 8.93 -1.61
CA PHE A 227 -14.84 9.15 -2.55
C PHE A 227 -16.11 8.40 -2.19
N LYS A 228 -15.98 7.16 -1.70
CA LYS A 228 -17.12 6.39 -1.18
C LYS A 228 -17.82 7.13 -0.03
N ASN A 229 -17.07 7.80 0.85
CA ASN A 229 -17.64 8.50 2.01
C ASN A 229 -18.29 9.84 1.64
N THR A 230 -17.91 10.44 0.51
CA THR A 230 -18.43 11.73 0.04
C THR A 230 -19.41 11.62 -1.12
N ASN A 231 -19.84 10.39 -1.48
CA ASN A 231 -20.72 10.10 -2.62
C ASN A 231 -20.20 10.67 -3.95
N LEU A 232 -18.88 10.74 -4.13
CA LEU A 232 -18.25 11.19 -5.37
C LEU A 232 -18.15 10.05 -6.39
N ASP A 233 -18.20 10.38 -7.69
CA ASP A 233 -18.02 9.42 -8.77
C ASP A 233 -16.52 9.12 -8.99
N PRO A 234 -16.02 7.96 -8.52
CA PRO A 234 -14.63 7.56 -8.69
C PRO A 234 -14.27 7.28 -10.15
N MET A 235 -15.25 6.86 -10.95
CA MET A 235 -15.10 6.48 -12.34
C MET A 235 -14.83 7.75 -13.13
N GLU A 236 -15.59 8.82 -12.86
CA GLU A 236 -15.37 10.13 -13.46
C GLU A 236 -13.97 10.66 -13.13
N THR A 237 -13.56 10.62 -11.86
CA THR A 237 -12.21 11.05 -11.44
C THR A 237 -11.11 10.29 -12.17
N THR A 238 -11.20 8.96 -12.18
CA THR A 238 -10.19 8.12 -12.79
C THR A 238 -10.16 8.30 -14.31
N LYS A 239 -11.33 8.45 -14.93
CA LYS A 239 -11.46 8.77 -16.35
C LYS A 239 -10.80 10.12 -16.65
N ASN A 240 -11.06 11.16 -15.87
CA ASN A 240 -10.49 12.49 -16.05
C ASN A 240 -8.96 12.47 -15.98
N VAL A 241 -8.40 11.78 -14.99
CA VAL A 241 -6.94 11.59 -14.89
C VAL A 241 -6.41 10.81 -16.09
N SER A 242 -7.04 9.68 -16.43
CA SER A 242 -6.57 8.83 -17.53
C SER A 242 -6.62 9.51 -18.89
N GLU A 243 -7.62 10.36 -19.17
CA GLU A 243 -7.72 11.11 -20.42
C GLU A 243 -6.60 12.14 -20.58
N LEU A 244 -6.15 12.75 -19.48
CA LEU A 244 -5.09 13.74 -19.48
C LEU A 244 -3.70 13.13 -19.56
N MET A 245 -3.52 11.88 -19.17
CA MET A 245 -2.22 11.20 -19.20
C MET A 245 -1.61 11.17 -20.61
N LYS A 246 -0.32 11.50 -20.70
CA LYS A 246 0.45 11.28 -21.94
C LYS A 246 0.61 9.79 -22.24
N CYS A 247 0.74 9.46 -23.52
CA CYS A 247 1.11 8.11 -23.92
C CYS A 247 2.40 7.68 -23.22
N LYS A 248 2.45 6.40 -22.85
CA LYS A 248 3.52 5.74 -22.11
C LYS A 248 3.63 6.11 -20.62
N SER A 249 2.83 7.01 -20.06
CA SER A 249 2.83 7.19 -18.59
C SER A 249 2.18 6.01 -17.89
N MET A 250 2.59 5.74 -16.66
CA MET A 250 1.95 4.76 -15.79
C MET A 250 0.92 5.42 -14.88
N PHE A 251 -0.20 4.74 -14.66
CA PHE A 251 -1.11 5.04 -13.57
C PHE A 251 -1.05 3.89 -12.57
N PHE A 252 -0.69 4.18 -11.32
CA PHE A 252 -0.61 3.21 -10.24
C PHE A 252 -1.65 3.55 -9.18
N LEU A 253 -2.57 2.62 -8.96
CA LEU A 253 -3.63 2.71 -7.97
C LEU A 253 -3.40 1.66 -6.89
N LEU A 254 -3.33 2.11 -5.64
CA LEU A 254 -3.35 1.25 -4.46
C LEU A 254 -4.43 1.74 -3.51
N ASP A 255 -5.42 0.92 -3.19
CA ASP A 255 -6.53 1.34 -2.33
C ASP A 255 -7.00 0.23 -1.40
N TYR A 256 -8.00 0.51 -0.58
CA TYR A 256 -8.68 -0.51 0.19
C TYR A 256 -9.41 -1.48 -0.75
N SER A 257 -9.62 -2.71 -0.30
CA SER A 257 -10.27 -3.77 -1.10
C SER A 257 -11.79 -3.57 -1.25
N LEU A 258 -12.22 -2.48 -1.89
CA LEU A 258 -13.60 -2.11 -2.19
C LEU A 258 -14.07 -2.75 -3.51
N ILE A 259 -14.12 -4.07 -3.55
CA ILE A 259 -14.27 -4.85 -4.80
C ILE A 259 -15.48 -4.44 -5.66
N GLU A 260 -16.64 -4.17 -5.07
CA GLU A 260 -17.82 -3.70 -5.81
C GLU A 260 -17.58 -2.33 -6.46
N TYR A 261 -16.93 -1.42 -5.72
CA TYR A 261 -16.57 -0.09 -6.18
C TYR A 261 -15.52 -0.16 -7.29
N ILE A 262 -14.50 -1.01 -7.12
CA ILE A 262 -13.46 -1.26 -8.11
C ILE A 262 -14.04 -1.86 -9.39
N ARG A 263 -14.95 -2.83 -9.27
CA ARG A 263 -15.67 -3.41 -10.41
C ARG A 263 -16.41 -2.31 -11.18
N TYR A 264 -17.11 -1.43 -10.47
CA TYR A 264 -17.82 -0.31 -11.09
C TYR A 264 -16.87 0.66 -11.82
N CYS A 265 -15.74 1.01 -11.21
CA CYS A 265 -14.81 2.00 -11.76
C CYS A 265 -14.04 1.51 -12.99
N PHE A 266 -13.68 0.22 -13.00
CA PHE A 266 -12.62 -0.30 -13.88
C PHE A 266 -13.03 -1.57 -14.65
N GLY A 267 -14.25 -2.08 -14.42
CA GLY A 267 -14.69 -3.36 -14.95
C GLY A 267 -13.97 -4.56 -14.31
N LEU A 268 -14.46 -5.75 -14.65
CA LEU A 268 -13.92 -7.03 -14.20
C LEU A 268 -12.49 -7.26 -14.72
N SER A 269 -12.24 -6.98 -16.00
CA SER A 269 -10.94 -7.16 -16.65
C SER A 269 -9.91 -6.10 -16.25
N GLY A 270 -10.37 -4.95 -15.76
CA GLY A 270 -9.52 -3.79 -15.50
C GLY A 270 -9.00 -3.07 -16.75
N GLU A 271 -9.24 -3.59 -17.96
CA GLU A 271 -8.82 -2.95 -19.21
C GLU A 271 -9.72 -1.76 -19.54
N THR A 272 -9.13 -0.68 -20.04
CA THR A 272 -9.89 0.46 -20.58
C THR A 272 -9.37 0.83 -21.97
N LYS A 273 -10.14 1.62 -22.73
CA LYS A 273 -9.88 1.90 -24.16
C LYS A 273 -8.48 2.43 -24.51
N ASN A 274 -7.71 2.94 -23.55
CA ASN A 274 -6.39 3.54 -23.77
C ASN A 274 -5.42 3.35 -22.59
N LEU A 275 -5.76 2.46 -21.65
CA LEU A 275 -4.89 2.06 -20.56
C LEU A 275 -4.76 0.54 -20.60
N HIS A 276 -3.54 0.08 -20.79
CA HIS A 276 -3.22 -1.34 -20.72
C HIS A 276 -2.89 -1.72 -19.28
N LEU A 277 -3.62 -2.68 -18.70
CA LEU A 277 -3.37 -3.17 -17.35
C LEU A 277 -2.14 -4.09 -17.33
N ILE A 278 -1.09 -3.68 -16.63
CA ILE A 278 0.19 -4.40 -16.52
C ILE A 278 0.35 -5.19 -15.21
N TYR A 279 -0.39 -4.83 -14.16
CA TYR A 279 -0.31 -5.50 -12.87
C TYR A 279 -1.62 -5.38 -12.12
N GLU A 280 -2.00 -6.45 -11.42
CA GLU A 280 -3.18 -6.50 -10.59
C GLU A 280 -2.96 -7.35 -9.34
N ASN A 281 -3.48 -6.86 -8.21
CA ASN A 281 -3.69 -7.66 -7.02
C ASN A 281 -5.08 -7.39 -6.43
N LEU A 282 -6.03 -8.26 -6.77
CA LEU A 282 -7.41 -8.24 -6.28
C LEU A 282 -7.53 -8.69 -4.81
N SER A 283 -7.40 -7.78 -3.84
CA SER A 283 -7.51 -8.08 -2.41
C SER A 283 -6.36 -8.92 -1.85
N ASP A 284 -5.48 -8.29 -1.09
CA ASP A 284 -4.50 -8.98 -0.25
C ASP A 284 -4.30 -8.20 1.04
N ILE A 285 -3.53 -8.76 1.99
CA ILE A 285 -3.15 -8.05 3.20
C ILE A 285 -1.64 -7.84 3.18
N HIS A 286 -1.25 -6.56 3.11
CA HIS A 286 0.13 -6.15 3.30
C HIS A 286 0.43 -6.02 4.79
N VAL A 287 1.58 -6.52 5.22
CA VAL A 287 1.98 -6.55 6.64
C VAL A 287 3.39 -5.99 6.78
N SER A 288 3.60 -5.15 7.78
CA SER A 288 4.93 -4.68 8.19
C SER A 288 5.22 -5.12 9.61
N VAL A 289 6.21 -5.99 9.75
CA VAL A 289 6.67 -6.53 11.03
C VAL A 289 7.61 -5.58 11.77
N GLU A 290 8.12 -4.56 11.06
CA GLU A 290 8.90 -3.48 11.65
C GLU A 290 8.04 -2.53 12.49
N ALA A 291 6.71 -2.53 12.35
CA ALA A 291 5.80 -1.71 13.14
C ALA A 291 5.96 -1.93 14.67
N GLU A 292 6.12 -3.18 15.11
CA GLU A 292 6.34 -3.52 16.52
C GLU A 292 7.75 -3.10 16.99
N ASN A 293 8.76 -3.35 16.16
CA ASN A 293 10.14 -2.94 16.46
C ASN A 293 10.25 -1.41 16.57
N PHE A 294 9.50 -0.69 15.73
CA PHE A 294 9.41 0.75 15.74
C PHE A 294 8.80 1.28 17.03
N PHE A 295 7.65 0.74 17.45
CA PHE A 295 7.03 1.13 18.72
C PHE A 295 8.03 0.99 19.87
N GLU A 296 8.73 -0.14 19.96
CA GLU A 296 9.71 -0.36 21.02
C GLU A 296 10.89 0.63 20.98
N ARG A 297 11.40 0.98 19.79
CA ARG A 297 12.50 1.95 19.63
C ARG A 297 12.10 3.37 20.02
N TYR A 298 10.85 3.75 19.74
CA TYR A 298 10.42 5.15 19.80
C TYR A 298 9.33 5.45 20.82
N LYS A 299 8.88 4.47 21.62
CA LYS A 299 7.90 4.67 22.71
C LYS A 299 8.31 5.74 23.73
N LYS A 300 9.62 6.00 23.90
CA LYS A 300 10.12 7.10 24.75
C LYS A 300 9.78 8.50 24.20
N HIS A 301 9.54 8.59 22.90
CA HIS A 301 9.13 9.81 22.22
C HIS A 301 7.61 9.84 22.02
N PHE A 302 6.97 8.69 21.78
CA PHE A 302 5.54 8.58 21.48
C PHE A 302 4.89 7.42 22.23
N THR A 303 4.62 7.61 23.52
CA THR A 303 4.21 6.57 24.48
C THR A 303 3.00 5.75 24.05
N ASN A 304 2.01 6.39 23.42
CA ASN A 304 0.74 5.73 23.07
C ASN A 304 0.57 5.47 21.56
N LEU A 305 1.45 6.01 20.72
CA LEU A 305 1.28 5.94 19.27
C LEU A 305 1.88 4.64 18.72
N ARG A 306 1.02 3.72 18.29
CA ARG A 306 1.41 2.49 17.60
C ARG A 306 1.14 2.62 16.11
N CYS A 307 2.15 2.31 15.29
CA CYS A 307 2.00 2.18 13.84
C CYS A 307 0.99 1.08 13.50
N ASN A 308 0.31 1.24 12.38
CA ASN A 308 -0.46 0.14 11.81
C ASN A 308 0.51 -0.90 11.26
N SER A 309 0.26 -2.17 11.61
CA SER A 309 1.12 -3.29 11.22
C SER A 309 0.61 -4.06 10.01
N TYR A 310 -0.62 -3.79 9.57
CA TYR A 310 -1.18 -4.37 8.36
C TYR A 310 -2.17 -3.44 7.69
N ILE A 311 -2.42 -3.69 6.41
CA ILE A 311 -3.42 -3.00 5.62
C ILE A 311 -3.97 -3.92 4.52
N PRO A 312 -5.29 -4.06 4.36
CA PRO A 312 -5.84 -4.72 3.20
C PRO A 312 -5.72 -3.81 1.99
N VAL A 313 -5.22 -4.36 0.90
CA VAL A 313 -4.89 -3.62 -0.31
C VAL A 313 -5.54 -4.25 -1.52
N PHE A 314 -5.94 -3.39 -2.43
CA PHE A 314 -6.18 -3.69 -3.82
C PHE A 314 -5.19 -2.86 -4.62
N VAL A 315 -4.62 -3.46 -5.68
CA VAL A 315 -3.69 -2.75 -6.56
C VAL A 315 -4.03 -3.01 -8.02
N ARG A 316 -4.00 -1.96 -8.82
CA ARG A 316 -3.91 -2.05 -10.28
C ARG A 316 -2.89 -1.03 -10.79
N ALA A 317 -2.14 -1.42 -11.81
CA ALA A 317 -1.26 -0.50 -12.51
C ALA A 317 -1.46 -0.62 -14.01
N TRP A 318 -1.53 0.52 -14.68
CA TRP A 318 -1.74 0.62 -16.11
C TRP A 318 -0.66 1.44 -16.79
N VAL A 319 -0.47 1.23 -18.08
CA VAL A 319 0.31 2.10 -18.96
C VAL A 319 -0.59 2.68 -20.04
N LYS A 320 -0.50 4.00 -20.24
CA LYS A 320 -1.22 4.70 -21.31
C LYS A 320 -0.69 4.27 -22.68
N THR A 321 -1.59 3.84 -23.55
CA THR A 321 -1.27 3.45 -24.94
C THR A 321 -1.86 4.46 -25.94
N SER A 322 -1.25 4.53 -27.13
CA SER A 322 -1.74 5.36 -28.23
C SER A 322 -2.82 4.68 -29.08
N THR A 323 -2.92 3.35 -29.00
CA THR A 323 -3.88 2.54 -29.75
C THR A 323 -5.06 2.14 -28.87
N ARG A 324 -6.24 1.96 -29.49
CA ARG A 324 -7.44 1.37 -28.88
C ARG A 324 -7.37 -0.15 -28.78
N GLU A 325 -6.19 -0.75 -28.98
CA GLU A 325 -6.06 -2.20 -28.92
C GLU A 325 -6.32 -2.63 -27.48
N ILE A 326 -7.44 -3.32 -27.28
CA ILE A 326 -7.76 -4.02 -26.05
C ILE A 326 -6.76 -5.17 -25.98
N SER A 327 -5.61 -4.94 -25.36
CA SER A 327 -4.69 -6.02 -25.00
C SER A 327 -5.25 -6.70 -23.76
N GLY A 328 -6.16 -7.63 -24.01
CA GLY A 328 -6.82 -8.45 -23.01
C GLY A 328 -7.27 -9.75 -23.67
N THR A 329 -6.36 -10.41 -24.40
CA THR A 329 -6.66 -11.75 -24.88
C THR A 329 -6.95 -12.65 -23.67
N SER A 330 -7.77 -13.69 -23.82
CA SER A 330 -7.98 -14.66 -22.73
C SER A 330 -6.66 -15.21 -22.17
N ARG A 331 -5.61 -15.25 -23.01
CA ARG A 331 -4.23 -15.60 -22.65
C ARG A 331 -3.55 -14.61 -21.69
N ASP A 332 -3.81 -13.30 -21.83
CA ASP A 332 -3.27 -12.27 -20.91
C ASP A 332 -3.98 -12.30 -19.56
N LEU A 333 -5.29 -12.53 -19.55
CA LEU A 333 -6.05 -12.77 -18.31
C LEU A 333 -5.59 -14.07 -17.62
N LEU A 334 -5.38 -15.14 -18.39
CA LEU A 334 -4.89 -16.42 -17.89
C LEU A 334 -3.49 -16.30 -17.27
N HIS A 335 -2.56 -15.59 -17.91
CA HIS A 335 -1.24 -15.31 -17.34
C HIS A 335 -1.34 -14.53 -16.02
N ARG A 336 -2.19 -13.49 -15.96
CA ARG A 336 -2.38 -12.65 -14.78
C ARG A 336 -2.94 -13.41 -13.58
N TYR A 337 -4.02 -14.16 -13.77
CA TYR A 337 -4.63 -14.90 -12.65
C TYR A 337 -3.77 -16.06 -12.16
N LYS A 338 -3.03 -16.73 -13.05
CA LYS A 338 -2.05 -17.75 -12.67
C LYS A 338 -0.95 -17.16 -11.79
N LYS A 339 -0.38 -16.01 -12.19
CA LYS A 339 0.65 -15.32 -11.43
C LYS A 339 0.14 -14.72 -10.12
N SER A 340 -1.13 -14.33 -10.04
CA SER A 340 -1.76 -13.88 -8.78
C SER A 340 -1.77 -14.96 -7.69
N ILE A 341 -1.71 -16.25 -8.04
CA ILE A 341 -1.59 -17.33 -7.04
C ILE A 341 -0.11 -17.55 -6.67
N GLU A 342 0.80 -17.43 -7.64
CA GLU A 342 2.25 -17.62 -7.46
C GLU A 342 2.91 -16.47 -6.66
N ILE A 343 2.52 -15.21 -6.88
CA ILE A 343 2.97 -14.06 -6.07
C ILE A 343 2.48 -14.18 -4.61
N HIS A 344 1.37 -14.89 -4.42
CA HIS A 344 0.78 -15.18 -3.12
C HIS A 344 1.26 -16.50 -2.52
N ASP A 345 2.24 -17.15 -3.15
CA ASP A 345 2.85 -18.31 -2.54
C ASP A 345 3.54 -17.87 -1.26
N LEU A 346 2.99 -18.36 -0.16
CA LEU A 346 3.30 -17.93 1.18
C LEU A 346 4.74 -18.31 1.51
N LYS A 347 5.67 -17.41 1.20
CA LYS A 347 6.78 -17.10 2.08
C LYS A 347 6.48 -15.82 2.86
N PRO A 348 5.42 -15.74 3.68
CA PRO A 348 5.53 -14.88 4.83
C PRO A 348 6.72 -15.49 5.55
N ILE A 349 7.79 -14.73 5.62
CA ILE A 349 9.05 -15.14 6.23
C ILE A 349 8.77 -15.77 7.62
N PHE A 350 7.67 -15.41 8.29
CA PHE A 350 7.17 -15.96 9.55
C PHE A 350 6.57 -17.37 9.52
N LEU A 351 6.17 -17.91 8.37
CA LEU A 351 5.80 -19.31 8.22
C LEU A 351 6.99 -20.18 7.79
N GLU A 352 8.09 -19.58 7.30
CA GLU A 352 9.33 -20.32 7.13
C GLU A 352 9.84 -20.77 8.51
N LEU A 353 10.08 -22.08 8.65
CA LEU A 353 10.40 -22.70 9.95
C LEU A 353 11.60 -22.03 10.63
N GLY A 354 12.67 -21.79 9.87
CA GLY A 354 13.91 -21.23 10.40
C GLY A 354 13.72 -19.81 10.95
N PHE A 355 12.98 -18.97 10.24
CA PHE A 355 12.71 -17.62 10.70
C PHE A 355 11.73 -17.62 11.88
N PHE A 356 10.68 -18.45 11.85
CA PHE A 356 9.73 -18.57 12.96
C PHE A 356 10.41 -18.99 14.27
N GLU A 357 11.28 -20.00 14.23
CA GLU A 357 12.03 -20.45 15.41
C GLU A 357 13.01 -19.36 15.89
N ASN A 358 13.66 -18.63 14.98
CA ASN A 358 14.48 -17.46 15.34
C ASN A 358 13.65 -16.36 16.02
N TRP A 359 12.42 -16.14 15.56
CA TRP A 359 11.49 -15.20 16.20
C TRP A 359 11.06 -15.69 17.58
N LEU A 360 10.74 -16.98 17.75
CA LEU A 360 10.41 -17.59 19.05
C LEU A 360 11.55 -17.44 20.06
N ILE A 361 12.81 -17.59 19.63
CA ILE A 361 13.99 -17.36 20.49
C ILE A 361 14.02 -15.90 20.96
N LYS A 362 13.86 -14.94 20.05
CA LYS A 362 13.84 -13.51 20.39
C LYS A 362 12.66 -13.18 21.32
N TYR A 363 11.50 -13.77 21.06
CA TYR A 363 10.29 -13.61 21.87
C TYR A 363 10.49 -14.14 23.29
N ALA A 364 11.01 -15.37 23.45
CA ALA A 364 11.35 -15.96 24.74
C ALA A 364 12.31 -15.06 25.53
N ASN A 365 13.35 -14.55 24.87
CA ASN A 365 14.30 -13.63 25.50
C ASN A 365 13.65 -12.32 25.96
N ARG A 366 12.66 -11.78 25.22
CA ARG A 366 11.89 -10.60 25.65
C ARG A 366 11.04 -10.91 26.89
N LYS A 367 10.37 -12.06 26.92
CA LYS A 367 9.55 -12.48 28.07
C LYS A 367 10.40 -12.77 29.32
N ARG A 368 11.58 -13.38 29.16
CA ARG A 368 12.58 -13.53 30.24
C ARG A 368 12.97 -12.19 30.85
N LYS A 369 13.27 -11.20 30.01
CA LYS A 369 13.58 -9.83 30.44
C LYS A 369 12.42 -9.14 31.16
N ALA A 370 11.18 -9.54 30.87
CA ALA A 370 9.98 -9.10 31.56
C ALA A 370 9.67 -9.93 32.83
N VAL A 371 10.62 -10.74 33.31
CA VAL A 371 10.53 -11.53 34.55
C VAL A 371 9.38 -12.54 34.52
N GLN A 372 9.02 -13.06 33.34
CA GLN A 372 8.08 -14.17 33.22
C GLN A 372 8.75 -15.51 33.54
N SER A 373 7.99 -16.45 34.13
CA SER A 373 8.52 -17.76 34.51
C SER A 373 8.86 -18.64 33.30
N GLU A 374 9.91 -19.46 33.39
CA GLU A 374 10.28 -20.37 32.30
C GLU A 374 9.16 -21.36 31.95
N ARG A 375 8.35 -21.77 32.95
CA ARG A 375 7.16 -22.60 32.71
C ARG A 375 6.17 -21.89 31.78
N PHE A 376 5.80 -20.66 32.11
CA PHE A 376 4.87 -19.86 31.32
C PHE A 376 5.41 -19.58 29.91
N ILE A 377 6.70 -19.28 29.79
CA ILE A 377 7.35 -19.07 28.49
C ILE A 377 7.26 -20.35 27.64
N LYS A 378 7.55 -21.54 28.21
CA LYS A 378 7.43 -22.81 27.48
C LYS A 378 5.99 -23.08 27.02
N GLU A 379 5.00 -22.84 27.88
CA GLU A 379 3.57 -23.00 27.56
C GLU A 379 3.18 -22.10 26.37
N ILE A 380 3.52 -20.80 26.40
CA ILE A 380 3.24 -19.89 25.27
C ILE A 380 3.96 -20.31 24.00
N LEU A 381 5.25 -20.69 24.06
CA LEU A 381 5.98 -21.10 22.87
C LEU A 381 5.38 -22.37 22.23
N GLN A 382 4.90 -23.31 23.05
CA GLN A 382 4.19 -24.50 22.59
C GLN A 382 2.89 -24.12 21.88
N GLU A 383 2.10 -23.22 22.49
CA GLU A 383 0.86 -22.71 21.92
C GLU A 383 1.11 -22.00 20.57
N LYS A 384 2.16 -21.19 20.47
CA LYS A 384 2.55 -20.51 19.22
C LYS A 384 2.91 -21.51 18.12
N ARG A 385 3.60 -22.60 18.44
CA ARG A 385 3.90 -23.67 17.47
C ARG A 385 2.64 -24.39 17.00
N GLN A 386 1.71 -24.70 17.91
CA GLN A 386 0.42 -25.31 17.56
C GLN A 386 -0.41 -24.37 16.67
N ARG A 387 -0.50 -23.09 17.02
CA ARG A 387 -1.15 -22.06 16.19
C ARG A 387 -0.53 -21.98 14.80
N ARG A 388 0.81 -22.06 14.68
CA ARG A 388 1.48 -22.08 13.36
C ARG A 388 1.02 -23.26 12.51
N ILE A 389 0.98 -24.47 13.09
CA ILE A 389 0.51 -25.68 12.38
C ILE A 389 -0.94 -25.50 11.92
N PHE A 390 -1.82 -25.02 12.80
CA PHE A 390 -3.21 -24.71 12.47
C PHE A 390 -3.35 -23.77 11.28
N PHE A 391 -2.63 -22.64 11.29
CA PHE A 391 -2.68 -21.67 10.18
C PHE A 391 -2.05 -22.20 8.90
N MET A 392 -0.99 -22.99 8.98
CA MET A 392 -0.41 -23.65 7.80
C MET A 392 -1.44 -24.53 7.09
N ASN A 393 -2.21 -25.32 7.86
CA ASN A 393 -3.28 -26.15 7.31
C ASN A 393 -4.40 -25.29 6.70
N LYS A 394 -4.86 -24.25 7.41
CA LYS A 394 -5.90 -23.34 6.91
C LYS A 394 -5.50 -22.57 5.66
N LEU A 395 -4.22 -22.20 5.54
CA LEU A 395 -3.68 -21.55 4.35
C LEU A 395 -3.59 -22.53 3.19
N SER A 396 -3.22 -23.78 3.43
CA SER A 396 -3.23 -24.85 2.41
C SER A 396 -4.65 -25.08 1.87
N GLU A 397 -5.63 -25.26 2.76
CA GLU A 397 -7.05 -25.43 2.41
C GLU A 397 -7.56 -24.22 1.60
N SER A 398 -7.23 -23.01 2.01
CA SER A 398 -7.66 -21.79 1.31
C SER A 398 -6.96 -21.62 -0.04
N LYS A 399 -5.70 -22.05 -0.17
CA LYS A 399 -4.96 -22.05 -1.44
C LYS A 399 -5.59 -23.02 -2.44
N GLU A 400 -5.98 -24.21 -2.01
CA GLU A 400 -6.66 -25.19 -2.87
C GLU A 400 -8.01 -24.65 -3.38
N ARG A 401 -8.80 -24.03 -2.49
CA ARG A 401 -10.07 -23.40 -2.88
C ARG A 401 -9.87 -22.23 -3.84
N LEU A 402 -8.85 -21.39 -3.60
CA LEU A 402 -8.49 -20.29 -4.49
C LEU A 402 -8.03 -20.80 -5.87
N GLU A 403 -7.22 -21.85 -5.90
CA GLU A 403 -6.76 -22.50 -7.13
C GLU A 403 -7.93 -23.09 -7.93
N SER A 404 -8.88 -23.75 -7.26
CA SER A 404 -10.11 -24.22 -7.90
C SER A 404 -10.94 -23.07 -8.46
N ALA A 405 -11.12 -21.98 -7.70
CA ALA A 405 -11.83 -20.81 -8.19
C ALA A 405 -11.14 -20.15 -9.39
N ARG A 406 -9.80 -20.09 -9.39
CA ARG A 406 -9.01 -19.63 -10.54
C ARG A 406 -9.26 -20.48 -11.77
N LYS A 407 -9.16 -21.81 -11.64
CA LYS A 407 -9.37 -22.73 -12.77
C LYS A 407 -10.74 -22.56 -13.42
N LYS A 408 -11.78 -22.36 -12.60
CA LYS A 408 -13.13 -22.03 -13.08
C LYS A 408 -13.18 -20.69 -13.80
N LEU A 409 -12.61 -19.64 -13.20
CA LEU A 409 -12.59 -18.29 -13.77
C LEU A 409 -11.96 -18.23 -15.16
N ILE A 410 -10.96 -19.08 -15.43
CA ILE A 410 -10.23 -19.07 -16.70
C ILE A 410 -10.59 -20.25 -17.63
N GLY A 411 -11.58 -21.08 -17.26
CA GLY A 411 -12.04 -22.21 -18.06
C GLY A 411 -11.08 -23.41 -18.13
N GLU A 412 -10.10 -23.54 -17.22
CA GLU A 412 -9.17 -24.69 -17.19
C GLU A 412 -9.86 -26.01 -16.81
N ASP A 413 -11.01 -25.97 -16.12
CA ASP A 413 -11.73 -27.16 -15.65
C ASP A 413 -12.60 -27.85 -16.73
N VAL A 414 -12.88 -27.19 -17.87
CA VAL A 414 -13.93 -27.63 -18.81
C VAL A 414 -13.36 -28.37 -20.04
N GLY A 415 -12.06 -28.35 -20.30
CA GLY A 415 -11.47 -28.98 -21.50
C GLY A 415 -11.86 -28.33 -22.83
N GLU A 416 -12.89 -27.50 -22.85
CA GLU A 416 -13.28 -26.63 -23.94
C GLU A 416 -12.77 -25.21 -23.66
N GLN A 417 -11.90 -24.71 -24.53
CA GLN A 417 -11.64 -23.28 -24.62
C GLN A 417 -12.92 -22.59 -25.11
N HIS A 418 -13.82 -22.23 -24.20
CA HIS A 418 -14.88 -21.31 -24.56
C HIS A 418 -14.26 -19.97 -24.92
N GLY A 419 -14.25 -19.70 -26.22
CA GLY A 419 -13.73 -18.49 -26.85
C GLY A 419 -14.66 -17.28 -26.67
N THR A 420 -15.12 -17.03 -25.45
CA THR A 420 -15.78 -15.78 -25.11
C THR A 420 -14.77 -14.88 -24.41
N ASP A 421 -14.51 -13.71 -24.99
CA ASP A 421 -13.63 -12.68 -24.43
C ASP A 421 -14.19 -12.02 -23.14
N GLU A 422 -15.34 -12.50 -22.65
CA GLU A 422 -16.02 -12.00 -21.46
C GLU A 422 -15.69 -12.85 -20.22
N ILE A 423 -15.34 -12.17 -19.13
CA ILE A 423 -15.09 -12.78 -17.83
C ILE A 423 -16.43 -13.15 -17.20
N ASP A 424 -16.62 -14.44 -16.87
CA ASP A 424 -17.78 -14.90 -16.10
C ASP A 424 -17.82 -14.22 -14.73
N GLU A 425 -18.88 -13.44 -14.50
CA GLU A 425 -19.01 -12.61 -13.31
C GLU A 425 -19.11 -13.44 -12.03
N GLU A 426 -19.85 -14.55 -12.05
CA GLU A 426 -20.02 -15.45 -10.90
C GLU A 426 -18.67 -16.10 -10.52
N ALA A 427 -17.93 -16.60 -11.50
CA ALA A 427 -16.62 -17.18 -11.29
C ALA A 427 -15.61 -16.13 -10.79
N TRP A 428 -15.70 -14.89 -11.26
CA TRP A 428 -14.84 -13.80 -10.80
C TRP A 428 -15.15 -13.44 -9.34
N GLU A 429 -16.43 -13.27 -9.00
CA GLU A 429 -16.87 -13.00 -7.62
C GLU A 429 -16.43 -14.12 -6.68
N LYS A 430 -16.55 -15.38 -7.12
CA LYS A 430 -16.07 -16.54 -6.37
C LYS A 430 -14.56 -16.51 -6.15
N PHE A 431 -13.77 -16.23 -7.19
CA PHE A 431 -12.31 -16.12 -7.09
C PHE A 431 -11.91 -15.02 -6.10
N VAL A 432 -12.52 -13.84 -6.22
CA VAL A 432 -12.27 -12.71 -5.33
C VAL A 432 -12.69 -13.02 -3.89
N GLY A 433 -13.82 -13.72 -3.70
CA GLY A 433 -14.26 -14.21 -2.40
C GLY A 433 -13.24 -15.14 -1.75
N GLN A 434 -12.76 -16.15 -2.49
CA GLN A 434 -11.72 -17.06 -1.98
C GLN A 434 -10.40 -16.33 -1.69
N LYS A 435 -10.05 -15.32 -2.49
CA LYS A 435 -8.85 -14.52 -2.27
C LYS A 435 -8.93 -13.65 -1.02
N LYS A 436 -10.11 -13.07 -0.74
CA LYS A 436 -10.40 -12.39 0.53
C LYS A 436 -10.28 -13.33 1.72
N GLU A 437 -10.86 -14.53 1.64
CA GLU A 437 -10.77 -15.54 2.70
C GLU A 437 -9.31 -15.91 2.98
N CYS A 438 -8.54 -16.22 1.93
CA CYS A 438 -7.11 -16.52 2.06
C CYS A 438 -6.36 -15.37 2.76
N SER A 439 -6.60 -14.14 2.31
CA SER A 439 -6.00 -12.93 2.90
C SER A 439 -6.36 -12.77 4.38
N GLN A 440 -7.62 -13.02 4.75
CA GLN A 440 -8.05 -13.01 6.15
C GLN A 440 -7.29 -14.05 6.98
N VAL A 441 -7.16 -15.30 6.50
CA VAL A 441 -6.36 -16.32 7.19
C VAL A 441 -4.92 -15.86 7.39
N LYS A 442 -4.29 -15.20 6.39
CA LYS A 442 -2.96 -14.59 6.54
C LYS A 442 -2.93 -13.59 7.68
N ARG A 443 -3.89 -12.66 7.71
CA ARG A 443 -3.98 -11.66 8.78
C ARG A 443 -4.12 -12.30 10.15
N TYR A 444 -5.02 -13.27 10.32
CA TYR A 444 -5.20 -13.92 11.61
C TYR A 444 -3.96 -14.71 12.03
N ALA A 445 -3.27 -15.35 11.09
CA ALA A 445 -1.97 -15.96 11.36
C ALA A 445 -0.98 -14.92 11.89
N TYR A 446 -0.89 -13.76 11.26
CA TYR A 446 -0.01 -12.67 11.72
C TYR A 446 -0.41 -12.11 13.09
N GLU A 447 -1.70 -11.80 13.28
CA GLU A 447 -2.24 -11.27 14.54
C GLU A 447 -2.02 -12.25 15.70
N SER A 448 -2.26 -13.53 15.46
CA SER A 448 -2.14 -14.58 16.46
C SER A 448 -0.69 -14.99 16.73
N LEU A 449 0.17 -15.05 15.70
CA LEU A 449 1.57 -15.50 15.85
C LEU A 449 2.49 -14.36 16.29
N ILE A 450 2.43 -13.20 15.63
CA ILE A 450 3.38 -12.09 15.88
C ILE A 450 2.88 -11.12 16.94
N PHE A 451 1.61 -10.72 16.88
CA PHE A 451 1.09 -9.59 17.67
C PHE A 451 0.42 -10.00 18.98
N ASP A 452 0.50 -11.29 19.36
CA ASP A 452 -0.11 -11.84 20.58
C ASP A 452 -1.62 -11.52 20.70
N LYS A 453 -2.34 -11.37 19.57
CA LYS A 453 -3.78 -11.14 19.60
C LYS A 453 -4.52 -12.47 19.75
N GLU A 454 -5.63 -12.43 20.48
CA GLU A 454 -6.54 -13.56 20.61
C GLU A 454 -7.24 -13.82 19.27
N LEU A 455 -7.50 -15.10 19.00
CA LEU A 455 -8.26 -15.52 17.85
C LEU A 455 -9.75 -15.21 18.10
N PRO A 456 -10.47 -14.65 17.11
CA PRO A 456 -11.92 -14.58 17.19
C PRO A 456 -12.53 -15.97 17.37
N ASP A 457 -13.61 -16.08 18.14
CA ASP A 457 -14.27 -17.34 18.47
C ASP A 457 -14.69 -18.19 17.25
N PHE A 458 -14.88 -17.56 16.09
CA PHE A 458 -15.27 -18.27 14.86
C PHE A 458 -14.16 -19.15 14.26
N PHE A 459 -12.89 -18.99 14.66
CA PHE A 459 -11.81 -19.91 14.25
C PHE A 459 -11.68 -21.15 15.14
N ASN A 460 -12.35 -21.15 16.29
CA ASN A 460 -12.31 -22.23 17.27
C ASN A 460 -13.47 -23.24 17.09
N LYS A 461 -14.31 -23.04 16.06
CA LYS A 461 -15.34 -23.98 15.60
C LYS A 461 -14.86 -24.64 14.31
#